data_AF-A0A7J6KN29-F1
#
_entry.id   AF-A0A7J6KN29-F1
#
_cell.length_a   1.000
_cell.length_b   1.000
_cell.length_c   1.000
_cell.angle_alpha   90.00
_cell.angle_beta   90.00
_cell.angle_gamma   90.00
#
_symmetry.space_group_name_H-M   'P 1'
#
loop_
_entity.id
_entity.type
_entity.pdbx_description
1 polymer ?
#
loop_
_entity_poly.entity_id
_entity_poly.type
_entity_poly.pdbx_seq_one_letter_code
_entity_poly.pdbx_strand_id
1 'polypeptide(L)'
;MEYQVYQINRLIQESGIKGERLTVEQYSDPQSPWQLLTYSDTVDIEEGCNQNAEVFVVAPGEGTTSEQQETTATGTPHKMEMYQRGQRLEEKDEDLDEDVLAKDDRPPWEVIKRRWVSDDTAVLGRPLVKVPWVSKERPPFNFRTAARRGMSSLKRLTPGQYEQFERALKVYVDKGFCDMVKDNSEDGYSQPPTATECQRVWEKLTDKGALRGTIVTMPRHFTPSHMVFREEHVTTPCRIVLDYREMNRYCFKGGKSQNDLLGVLLHVRGFKYVIGSDISKAFCQMVSSLEDLPYSCYTCIGPYTVLWYRVSFGSTAAPNMLEASSHDVTQEIADIVGSLPPVGCSTVEASKLDDHKVFKALLRPTVEAVEYVKKGPMVSRELVFEKFVDDFFFGGNTREEVGLCRKFVCYIFKGHGFVTDPLKDLVAAYGGMVGDGGKPDGHVLGYLLVLATDGL
;
A
#
# COMPACT_ATOMS: atom_id res chain seq x y z
N MET A 1 -9.09 -29.10 -25.56
CA MET A 1 -9.26 -28.05 -24.54
C MET A 1 -7.89 -27.39 -24.46
N GLU A 2 -7.70 -26.30 -25.20
CA GLU A 2 -6.42 -25.57 -25.23
C GLU A 2 -6.31 -24.76 -23.94
N TYR A 3 -5.25 -25.01 -23.17
CA TYR A 3 -4.87 -24.17 -22.05
C TYR A 3 -3.87 -23.15 -22.61
N GLN A 4 -4.26 -21.87 -22.66
CA GLN A 4 -3.34 -20.77 -23.00
C GLN A 4 -3.07 -19.98 -21.73
N VAL A 5 -1.79 -19.65 -21.51
CA VAL A 5 -1.33 -19.33 -20.17
C VAL A 5 -0.47 -18.04 -20.21
N TYR A 6 -0.87 -17.00 -19.47
CA TYR A 6 -0.19 -15.68 -19.53
C TYR A 6 1.29 -15.80 -19.23
N GLN A 7 2.17 -15.05 -19.88
CA GLN A 7 3.58 -15.02 -19.50
C GLN A 7 3.85 -13.81 -18.63
N ILE A 8 4.18 -14.04 -17.36
CA ILE A 8 4.56 -12.97 -16.42
C ILE A 8 6.09 -12.92 -16.40
N ASN A 9 6.66 -12.02 -17.20
CA ASN A 9 8.10 -11.90 -17.30
C ASN A 9 8.65 -10.95 -16.23
N ARG A 10 9.66 -11.39 -15.48
CA ARG A 10 10.41 -10.56 -14.54
C ARG A 10 11.43 -9.73 -15.34
N LEU A 11 11.32 -8.41 -15.26
CA LEU A 11 12.34 -7.51 -15.83
C LEU A 11 13.55 -7.50 -14.90
N ILE A 12 14.68 -8.07 -15.34
CA ILE A 12 15.99 -7.93 -14.68
C ILE A 12 16.86 -7.10 -15.61
N GLN A 13 17.44 -6.03 -15.08
CA GLN A 13 18.40 -5.19 -15.79
C GLN A 13 19.80 -5.57 -15.30
N GLU A 14 20.64 -6.14 -16.16
CA GLU A 14 22.02 -6.48 -15.77
C GLU A 14 22.95 -5.26 -15.80
N SER A 15 22.75 -4.29 -16.69
CA SER A 15 23.41 -3.00 -16.63
C SER A 15 22.85 -2.09 -17.72
N GLY A 16 22.03 -1.11 -17.37
CA GLY A 16 21.47 -0.16 -18.33
C GLY A 16 20.77 1.01 -17.63
N ILE A 17 20.51 2.07 -18.37
CA ILE A 17 19.94 3.31 -17.84
C ILE A 17 18.48 3.05 -17.40
N LYS A 18 18.11 3.51 -16.19
CA LYS A 18 16.72 3.47 -15.70
C LYS A 18 15.88 4.43 -16.54
N GLY A 19 14.87 3.93 -17.25
CA GLY A 19 13.81 4.78 -17.82
C GLY A 19 13.40 4.51 -19.27
N GLU A 20 14.11 3.65 -20.02
CA GLU A 20 13.67 3.30 -21.37
C GLU A 20 12.52 2.30 -21.36
N ARG A 21 11.42 2.67 -22.04
CA ARG A 21 10.33 1.75 -22.40
C ARG A 21 10.78 0.94 -23.62
N LEU A 22 10.93 -0.36 -23.47
CA LEU A 22 11.23 -1.28 -24.57
C LEU A 22 9.93 -1.81 -25.18
N THR A 23 9.90 -1.98 -26.49
CA THR A 23 8.81 -2.66 -27.20
C THR A 23 9.08 -4.17 -27.30
N VAL A 24 8.04 -4.98 -27.52
CA VAL A 24 8.15 -6.45 -27.73
C VAL A 24 9.13 -6.79 -28.87
N GLU A 25 9.17 -5.96 -29.90
CA GLU A 25 10.09 -6.08 -31.04
C GLU A 25 11.56 -5.90 -30.63
N GLN A 26 11.86 -5.01 -29.67
CA GLN A 26 13.21 -4.82 -29.13
C GLN A 26 13.64 -5.94 -28.16
N TYR A 27 12.66 -6.71 -27.66
CA TYR A 27 12.86 -7.88 -26.79
C TYR A 27 13.09 -9.17 -27.59
N SER A 28 12.59 -9.21 -28.83
CA SER A 28 12.66 -10.38 -29.71
C SER A 28 13.92 -10.39 -30.59
N ASP A 29 14.77 -9.36 -30.45
CA ASP A 29 16.04 -9.23 -31.16
C ASP A 29 17.11 -10.18 -30.53
N PRO A 30 17.67 -11.13 -31.28
CA PRO A 30 18.74 -12.01 -30.81
C PRO A 30 20.01 -11.29 -30.35
N GLN A 31 20.18 -10.00 -30.70
CA GLN A 31 21.30 -9.16 -30.28
C GLN A 31 20.97 -8.24 -29.10
N SER A 32 19.76 -8.35 -28.55
CA SER A 32 19.32 -7.55 -27.40
C SER A 32 20.15 -7.89 -26.15
N PRO A 33 20.62 -6.91 -25.36
CA PRO A 33 21.30 -7.16 -24.09
C PRO A 33 20.34 -7.68 -22.99
N TRP A 34 19.07 -7.91 -23.33
CA TRP A 34 18.01 -8.36 -22.43
C TRP A 34 17.72 -9.85 -22.69
N GLN A 35 17.90 -10.71 -21.68
CA GLN A 35 17.62 -12.15 -21.81
C GLN A 35 16.29 -12.54 -21.14
N LEU A 36 15.53 -13.41 -21.81
CA LEU A 36 14.29 -14.00 -21.33
C LEU A 36 14.63 -15.23 -20.48
N LEU A 37 14.34 -15.18 -19.18
CA LEU A 37 14.45 -16.34 -18.30
C LEU A 37 13.12 -17.11 -18.33
N THR A 38 12.96 -17.97 -19.32
CA THR A 38 11.84 -18.92 -19.39
C THR A 38 12.06 -20.03 -18.37
N TYR A 39 11.17 -20.14 -17.38
CA TYR A 39 10.99 -21.39 -16.66
C TYR A 39 10.18 -22.33 -17.56
N SER A 40 10.84 -23.34 -18.13
CA SER A 40 10.16 -24.43 -18.82
C SER A 40 9.79 -25.51 -17.81
N ASP A 41 8.49 -25.73 -17.60
CA ASP A 41 7.98 -26.88 -16.86
C ASP A 41 8.16 -28.14 -17.73
N THR A 42 9.33 -28.78 -17.64
CA THR A 42 9.49 -30.19 -18.01
C THR A 42 9.77 -30.97 -16.73
N VAL A 43 8.71 -31.54 -16.16
CA VAL A 43 8.81 -32.55 -15.11
C VAL A 43 9.17 -33.87 -15.79
N ASP A 44 10.45 -34.18 -15.87
CA ASP A 44 10.90 -35.55 -16.11
C ASP A 44 10.73 -36.33 -14.80
N ILE A 45 9.82 -37.29 -14.82
CA ILE A 45 9.64 -38.28 -13.76
C ILE A 45 10.74 -39.32 -13.94
N GLU A 46 11.81 -39.23 -13.15
CA GLU A 46 12.65 -40.38 -12.84
C GLU A 46 12.61 -40.70 -11.34
N GLU A 47 12.25 -41.94 -11.05
CA GLU A 47 12.19 -42.54 -9.72
C GLU A 47 13.59 -42.57 -9.08
N GLY A 48 13.72 -41.96 -7.90
CA GLY A 48 14.96 -42.03 -7.12
C GLY A 48 14.79 -41.41 -5.75
N CYS A 49 14.39 -42.23 -4.77
CA CYS A 49 14.33 -41.87 -3.37
C CYS A 49 15.70 -41.37 -2.88
N ASN A 50 15.79 -40.13 -2.38
CA ASN A 50 16.62 -39.82 -1.21
C ASN A 50 16.22 -38.51 -0.55
N GLN A 51 16.09 -38.60 0.78
CA GLN A 51 15.81 -37.53 1.72
C GLN A 51 16.99 -36.55 1.76
N ASN A 52 16.72 -35.24 1.65
CA ASN A 52 17.37 -34.14 2.36
C ASN A 52 16.75 -32.82 1.88
N ALA A 53 15.85 -32.27 2.68
CA ALA A 53 15.36 -30.90 2.52
C ALA A 53 16.41 -29.94 3.07
N GLU A 54 17.33 -29.48 2.22
CA GLU A 54 18.23 -28.37 2.55
C GLU A 54 17.56 -27.02 2.31
N VAL A 55 17.62 -26.23 3.37
CA VAL A 55 17.21 -24.84 3.50
C VAL A 55 18.09 -23.97 2.59
N PHE A 56 17.50 -23.32 1.57
CA PHE A 56 18.23 -22.32 0.78
C PHE A 56 18.18 -20.94 1.44
N VAL A 57 19.27 -20.67 2.15
CA VAL A 57 19.75 -19.34 2.53
C VAL A 57 20.24 -18.63 1.27
N VAL A 58 19.70 -17.46 0.95
CA VAL A 58 20.28 -16.59 -0.08
C VAL A 58 21.49 -15.85 0.53
N ALA A 59 22.67 -16.35 0.21
CA ALA A 59 23.96 -15.70 0.48
C ALA A 59 24.42 -14.87 -0.75
N PRO A 60 25.28 -13.85 -0.54
CA PRO A 60 25.61 -12.82 -1.52
C PRO A 60 26.71 -13.28 -2.49
N GLY A 61 26.62 -12.89 -3.76
CA GLY A 61 27.60 -13.25 -4.78
C GLY A 61 28.97 -12.60 -4.57
N GLU A 62 29.99 -13.44 -4.41
CA GLU A 62 31.43 -13.14 -4.53
C GLU A 62 31.86 -12.96 -6.00
N GLY A 63 32.95 -12.23 -6.21
CA GLY A 63 33.49 -11.83 -7.51
C GLY A 63 34.41 -12.82 -8.20
N THR A 64 35.04 -12.36 -9.29
CA THR A 64 36.21 -13.01 -9.92
C THR A 64 37.19 -11.97 -10.49
N THR A 65 38.48 -12.25 -10.22
CA THR A 65 39.77 -11.72 -10.71
C THR A 65 39.95 -11.89 -12.23
N SER A 66 40.84 -11.27 -13.04
CA SER A 66 42.16 -10.58 -12.98
C SER A 66 42.39 -9.94 -14.40
N GLU A 67 43.23 -8.93 -14.72
CA GLU A 67 44.70 -8.81 -14.65
C GLU A 67 45.19 -7.35 -14.98
N GLN A 68 46.23 -6.94 -14.25
CA GLN A 68 47.47 -6.20 -14.62
C GLN A 68 47.46 -4.88 -15.44
N GLN A 69 47.94 -3.78 -14.81
CA GLN A 69 49.24 -3.16 -15.14
C GLN A 69 49.69 -2.09 -14.11
N GLU A 70 50.99 -2.06 -13.84
CA GLU A 70 51.74 -1.28 -12.85
C GLU A 70 51.82 0.24 -13.14
N THR A 71 51.96 1.07 -12.10
CA THR A 71 53.19 1.90 -11.85
C THR A 71 53.08 2.80 -10.59
N THR A 72 53.98 2.52 -9.63
CA THR A 72 54.78 3.42 -8.76
C THR A 72 54.19 4.59 -7.94
N ALA A 73 54.37 4.46 -6.61
CA ALA A 73 54.89 5.43 -5.60
C ALA A 73 54.15 6.78 -5.41
N THR A 74 53.83 7.31 -4.22
CA THR A 74 54.51 7.38 -2.91
C THR A 74 53.47 7.73 -1.81
N GLY A 75 53.63 7.16 -0.61
CA GLY A 75 52.66 7.28 0.49
C GLY A 75 52.73 8.56 1.34
N THR A 76 51.66 8.79 2.13
CA THR A 76 51.63 9.07 3.58
C THR A 76 50.15 9.01 4.04
N PRO A 77 49.79 8.41 5.19
CA PRO A 77 48.42 7.93 5.43
C PRO A 77 47.50 8.96 6.12
N HIS A 78 46.35 9.24 5.53
CA HIS A 78 45.21 9.83 6.23
C HIS A 78 44.28 8.72 6.73
N LYS A 79 44.07 8.65 8.05
CA LYS A 79 43.06 7.79 8.69
C LYS A 79 41.66 8.17 8.19
N MET A 80 41.09 7.36 7.30
CA MET A 80 39.65 7.29 7.06
C MET A 80 39.06 6.27 8.03
N GLU A 81 38.25 6.74 8.97
CA GLU A 81 37.31 5.88 9.70
C GLU A 81 36.25 5.38 8.72
N MET A 82 36.38 4.12 8.33
CA MET A 82 35.33 3.41 7.62
C MET A 82 34.15 3.20 8.56
N TYR A 83 33.01 3.81 8.21
CA TYR A 83 31.69 3.36 8.66
C TYR A 83 31.50 1.90 8.25
N GLN A 84 31.75 0.98 9.17
CA GLN A 84 31.39 -0.43 9.02
C GLN A 84 29.86 -0.56 9.08
N ARG A 85 29.30 -0.88 7.93
CA ARG A 85 27.92 -1.30 7.73
C ARG A 85 27.86 -2.79 8.04
N GLY A 86 27.03 -3.20 9.00
CA GLY A 86 26.62 -4.59 9.16
C GLY A 86 27.47 -5.44 10.10
N GLN A 87 27.35 -5.20 11.40
CA GLN A 87 27.20 -6.28 12.36
C GLN A 87 25.97 -5.93 13.21
N ARG A 88 24.91 -6.72 13.04
CA ARG A 88 23.84 -6.82 14.02
C ARG A 88 24.55 -7.25 15.30
N LEU A 89 24.69 -6.35 16.28
CA LEU A 89 24.90 -6.83 17.64
C LEU A 89 23.69 -7.72 17.89
N GLU A 90 23.94 -9.01 18.03
CA GLU A 90 23.09 -9.94 18.77
C GLU A 90 23.03 -9.40 20.21
N GLU A 91 22.34 -8.28 20.40
CA GLU A 91 21.78 -7.95 21.69
C GLU A 91 20.74 -9.04 21.91
N LYS A 92 21.05 -9.90 22.87
CA LYS A 92 20.15 -10.92 23.41
C LYS A 92 18.74 -10.36 23.44
N ASP A 93 17.83 -11.05 22.76
CA ASP A 93 16.40 -10.96 23.00
C ASP A 93 16.17 -11.36 24.47
N GLU A 94 16.37 -10.43 25.39
CA GLU A 94 16.00 -10.58 26.79
C GLU A 94 14.46 -10.51 26.87
N ASP A 95 13.87 -11.69 27.09
CA ASP A 95 12.54 -11.92 27.67
C ASP A 95 11.36 -11.16 27.04
N LEU A 96 11.21 -11.21 25.71
CA LEU A 96 9.90 -10.99 25.10
C LEU A 96 9.11 -12.31 25.15
N ASP A 97 8.02 -12.34 25.93
CA ASP A 97 7.08 -13.47 26.02
C ASP A 97 6.80 -14.09 24.62
N GLU A 98 6.83 -15.42 24.49
CA GLU A 98 6.57 -16.12 23.21
C GLU A 98 5.22 -15.69 22.57
N ASP A 99 4.22 -15.34 23.39
CA ASP A 99 2.92 -14.81 22.97
C ASP A 99 2.99 -13.43 22.25
N VAL A 100 4.08 -12.70 22.46
CA VAL A 100 4.32 -11.37 21.92
C VAL A 100 4.97 -11.46 20.53
N LEU A 101 5.93 -12.37 20.35
CA LEU A 101 6.52 -12.68 19.04
C LEU A 101 5.49 -13.35 18.10
N ALA A 102 4.60 -14.19 18.65
CA ALA A 102 3.50 -14.82 17.91
C ALA A 102 2.46 -13.85 17.30
N LYS A 103 2.52 -12.54 17.59
CA LYS A 103 1.59 -11.55 17.01
C LYS A 103 1.95 -11.15 15.59
N ASP A 104 3.24 -11.09 15.23
CA ASP A 104 3.64 -10.69 13.88
C ASP A 104 3.55 -11.84 12.87
N ASP A 105 3.42 -13.09 13.33
CA ASP A 105 3.20 -14.25 12.46
C ASP A 105 1.72 -14.54 12.15
N ARG A 106 0.81 -13.95 12.93
CA ARG A 106 -0.64 -14.11 12.72
C ARG A 106 -1.17 -13.22 11.59
N PRO A 107 -2.32 -13.57 11.00
CA PRO A 107 -2.97 -12.72 10.01
C PRO A 107 -3.28 -11.32 10.58
N PRO A 108 -3.14 -10.24 9.78
CA PRO A 108 -3.35 -8.87 10.27
C PRO A 108 -4.73 -8.64 10.88
N TRP A 109 -5.76 -9.29 10.34
CA TRP A 109 -7.13 -9.14 10.82
C TRP A 109 -7.36 -9.68 12.24
N GLU A 110 -6.50 -10.58 12.74
CA GLU A 110 -6.58 -11.12 14.11
C GLU A 110 -5.87 -10.24 15.14
N VAL A 111 -4.89 -9.44 14.71
CA VAL A 111 -3.99 -8.72 15.62
C VAL A 111 -4.17 -7.20 15.59
N ILE A 112 -4.56 -6.63 14.44
CA ILE A 112 -4.85 -5.20 14.32
C ILE A 112 -6.23 -4.92 14.92
N LYS A 113 -6.23 -4.20 16.05
CA LYS A 113 -7.47 -3.69 16.65
C LYS A 113 -8.07 -2.59 15.79
N ARG A 114 -9.33 -2.77 15.41
CA ARG A 114 -10.09 -1.83 14.60
C ARG A 114 -11.57 -1.90 14.93
N ARG A 115 -12.30 -0.84 14.59
CA ARG A 115 -13.77 -0.79 14.66
C ARG A 115 -14.32 0.10 13.56
N TRP A 116 -15.58 -0.13 13.21
CA TRP A 116 -16.30 0.61 12.19
C TRP A 116 -17.11 1.75 12.83
N VAL A 117 -16.83 2.99 12.44
CA VAL A 117 -17.40 4.19 13.07
C VAL A 117 -18.23 5.01 12.07
N SER A 118 -19.20 5.75 12.59
CA SER A 118 -20.01 6.67 11.77
C SER A 118 -19.12 7.76 11.17
N ASP A 119 -19.27 8.06 9.88
CA ASP A 119 -18.55 9.13 9.19
C ASP A 119 -19.43 9.56 8.01
N ASP A 120 -19.69 10.86 7.86
CA ASP A 120 -20.63 11.37 6.86
C ASP A 120 -20.16 11.10 5.42
N THR A 121 -18.86 10.80 5.25
CA THR A 121 -18.24 10.47 3.97
C THR A 121 -18.11 8.96 3.73
N ALA A 122 -18.56 8.12 4.68
CA ALA A 122 -18.52 6.67 4.61
C ALA A 122 -19.77 6.08 5.29
N VAL A 123 -20.86 5.99 4.53
CA VAL A 123 -22.18 5.55 5.00
C VAL A 123 -22.21 4.13 5.58
N LEU A 124 -21.37 3.22 5.09
CA LEU A 124 -21.22 1.87 5.63
C LEU A 124 -20.29 1.82 6.86
N GLY A 125 -19.83 2.99 7.30
CA GLY A 125 -18.88 3.16 8.39
C GLY A 125 -17.44 3.21 7.88
N ARG A 126 -16.63 4.06 8.50
CA ARG A 126 -15.19 4.16 8.21
C ARG A 126 -14.39 3.34 9.21
N PRO A 127 -13.28 2.69 8.83
CA PRO A 127 -12.46 1.98 9.79
C PRO A 127 -11.65 2.97 10.63
N LEU A 128 -11.77 2.84 11.96
CA LEU A 128 -10.89 3.44 12.94
C LEU A 128 -9.93 2.37 13.43
N VAL A 129 -8.65 2.56 13.16
CA VAL A 129 -7.59 1.59 13.44
C VAL A 129 -6.70 2.05 14.58
N LYS A 130 -6.14 1.10 15.32
CA LYS A 130 -5.17 1.36 16.37
C LYS A 130 -3.77 0.88 15.99
N VAL A 131 -2.76 1.67 16.33
CA VAL A 131 -1.35 1.28 16.23
C VAL A 131 -1.08 0.06 17.11
N PRO A 132 -0.48 -1.02 16.57
CA PRO A 132 -0.18 -2.22 17.33
C PRO A 132 1.08 -2.00 18.19
N TRP A 133 0.96 -1.22 19.25
CA TRP A 133 2.07 -0.95 20.18
C TRP A 133 2.57 -2.24 20.85
N VAL A 134 3.88 -2.35 20.99
CA VAL A 134 4.55 -3.50 21.64
C VAL A 134 4.22 -3.55 23.13
N SER A 135 4.32 -2.41 23.79
CA SER A 135 4.09 -2.27 25.24
C SER A 135 3.38 -0.96 25.55
N LYS A 136 3.43 -0.51 26.82
CA LYS A 136 3.01 0.84 27.22
C LYS A 136 4.05 1.92 26.91
N GLU A 137 5.28 1.53 26.58
CA GLU A 137 6.34 2.46 26.21
C GLU A 137 6.04 3.16 24.89
N ARG A 138 6.49 4.40 24.76
CA ARG A 138 6.19 5.25 23.61
C ARG A 138 7.42 6.04 23.18
N PRO A 139 7.50 6.45 21.91
CA PRO A 139 8.58 7.28 21.42
C PRO A 139 8.70 8.58 22.24
N PRO A 140 9.93 9.04 22.53
CA PRO A 140 10.14 10.24 23.32
C PRO A 140 9.78 11.51 22.53
N PHE A 141 9.49 12.58 23.26
CA PHE A 141 9.26 13.90 22.68
C PHE A 141 10.52 14.45 21.99
N ASN A 142 10.39 14.90 20.75
CA ASN A 142 11.54 15.23 19.89
C ASN A 142 11.33 16.44 18.96
N PHE A 143 10.40 17.36 19.27
CA PHE A 143 9.96 18.44 18.38
C PHE A 143 11.09 19.16 17.62
N ARG A 144 12.05 19.76 18.35
CA ARG A 144 13.13 20.58 17.75
C ARG A 144 13.95 19.79 16.73
N THR A 145 14.25 18.53 17.04
CA THR A 145 14.99 17.64 16.15
C THR A 145 14.16 17.31 14.92
N ALA A 146 12.88 16.97 15.10
CA ALA A 146 11.99 16.64 14.00
C ALA A 146 11.78 17.83 13.04
N ALA A 147 11.53 19.02 13.58
CA ALA A 147 11.30 20.25 12.83
C ALA A 147 12.53 20.65 12.00
N ARG A 148 13.73 20.62 12.61
CA ARG A 148 14.98 20.90 11.89
C ARG A 148 15.27 19.89 10.78
N ARG A 149 14.99 18.60 11.03
CA ARG A 149 15.16 17.54 10.02
C ARG A 149 14.18 17.69 8.86
N GLY A 150 12.90 18.00 9.14
CA GLY A 150 11.89 18.31 8.13
C GLY A 150 12.33 19.46 7.21
N MET A 151 12.85 20.54 7.79
CA MET A 151 13.35 21.68 7.02
C MET A 151 14.66 21.39 6.26
N SER A 152 15.51 20.51 6.78
CA SER A 152 16.84 20.25 6.20
C SER A 152 16.78 19.83 4.73
N SER A 153 15.73 19.12 4.34
CA SER A 153 15.54 18.65 2.96
C SER A 153 15.15 19.78 2.00
N LEU A 154 14.67 20.92 2.51
CA LEU A 154 14.25 22.06 1.70
C LEU A 154 15.35 23.14 1.53
N LYS A 155 16.38 23.14 2.39
CA LYS A 155 17.43 24.19 2.42
C LYS A 155 18.23 24.34 1.12
N ARG A 156 18.24 23.33 0.27
CA ARG A 156 19.05 23.28 -0.97
C ARG A 156 18.20 23.09 -2.22
N LEU A 157 16.89 23.26 -2.12
CA LEU A 157 16.01 23.05 -3.25
C LEU A 157 16.00 24.26 -4.18
N THR A 158 15.83 23.97 -5.47
CA THR A 158 15.52 25.01 -6.46
C THR A 158 14.09 25.53 -6.24
N PRO A 159 13.75 26.73 -6.73
CA PRO A 159 12.38 27.25 -6.64
C PRO A 159 11.34 26.27 -7.22
N GLY A 160 11.64 25.64 -8.36
CA GLY A 160 10.75 24.65 -8.98
C GLY A 160 10.54 23.40 -8.11
N GLN A 161 11.58 22.90 -7.43
CA GLN A 161 11.47 21.79 -6.49
C GLN A 161 10.65 22.18 -5.25
N TYR A 162 10.79 23.42 -4.79
CA TYR A 162 9.99 23.93 -3.68
C TYR A 162 8.49 23.94 -4.03
N GLU A 163 8.13 24.44 -5.21
CA GLU A 163 6.73 24.38 -5.69
C GLU A 163 6.22 22.94 -5.84
N GLN A 164 7.04 22.02 -6.34
CA GLN A 164 6.67 20.61 -6.43
C GLN A 164 6.39 20.00 -5.05
N PHE A 165 7.19 20.39 -4.04
CA PHE A 165 6.95 20.02 -2.65
C PHE A 165 5.61 20.56 -2.14
N GLU A 166 5.34 21.85 -2.33
CA GLU A 166 4.07 22.46 -1.89
C GLU A 166 2.87 21.79 -2.56
N ARG A 167 2.94 21.54 -3.87
CA ARG A 167 1.92 20.79 -4.60
C ARG A 167 1.73 19.38 -4.03
N ALA A 168 2.81 18.68 -3.71
CA ALA A 168 2.74 17.33 -3.14
C ALA A 168 2.06 17.32 -1.76
N LEU A 169 2.37 18.27 -0.88
CA LEU A 169 1.72 18.40 0.42
C LEU A 169 0.24 18.78 0.28
N LYS A 170 -0.04 19.73 -0.62
CA LYS A 170 -1.39 20.22 -0.89
C LYS A 170 -2.36 19.12 -1.32
N VAL A 171 -1.90 18.08 -2.03
CA VAL A 171 -2.74 16.91 -2.37
C VAL A 171 -3.35 16.24 -1.12
N TYR A 172 -2.60 16.16 -0.02
CA TYR A 172 -3.10 15.54 1.22
C TYR A 172 -4.01 16.50 2.01
N VAL A 173 -3.67 17.79 2.00
CA VAL A 173 -4.46 18.84 2.67
C VAL A 173 -5.81 19.03 2.00
N ASP A 174 -5.84 19.14 0.67
CA ASP A 174 -7.07 19.36 -0.10
C ASP A 174 -8.03 18.16 -0.03
N LYS A 175 -7.49 16.95 0.15
CA LYS A 175 -8.28 15.74 0.41
C LYS A 175 -8.77 15.63 1.85
N GLY A 176 -8.38 16.55 2.74
CA GLY A 176 -8.79 16.56 4.15
C GLY A 176 -8.16 15.44 4.99
N PHE A 177 -7.02 14.89 4.57
CA PHE A 177 -6.33 13.83 5.32
C PHE A 177 -5.52 14.38 6.50
N CYS A 178 -4.97 15.57 6.31
CA CYS A 178 -4.16 16.30 7.27
C CYS A 178 -4.28 17.80 7.04
N ASP A 179 -3.80 18.61 7.97
CA ASP A 179 -3.68 20.05 7.77
C ASP A 179 -2.49 20.63 8.55
N MET A 180 -2.10 21.83 8.18
CA MET A 180 -0.97 22.56 8.74
C MET A 180 -1.40 23.23 10.03
N VAL A 181 -0.78 22.84 11.14
CA VAL A 181 -1.05 23.40 12.47
C VAL A 181 -0.26 24.68 12.68
N LYS A 182 1.00 24.68 12.24
CA LYS A 182 1.95 25.75 12.49
C LYS A 182 3.03 25.79 11.41
N ASP A 183 3.46 27.00 11.03
CA ASP A 183 4.73 27.23 10.35
C ASP A 183 5.84 27.40 11.41
N ASN A 184 6.77 26.45 11.46
CA ASN A 184 7.84 26.46 12.44
C ASN A 184 8.97 27.45 12.07
N SER A 185 8.96 28.05 10.89
CA SER A 185 9.95 29.06 10.51
C SER A 185 9.74 30.39 11.26
N GLU A 186 8.49 30.69 11.65
CA GLU A 186 8.12 31.94 12.33
C GLU A 186 8.81 32.13 13.68
N ASP A 187 9.09 31.04 14.40
CA ASP A 187 9.73 31.07 15.72
C ASP A 187 11.14 30.45 15.73
N GLY A 188 11.72 30.23 14.54
CA GLY A 188 13.03 29.59 14.40
C GLY A 188 13.06 28.13 14.90
N TYR A 189 11.96 27.40 14.76
CA TYR A 189 11.80 25.98 15.13
C TYR A 189 11.96 25.74 16.64
N SER A 190 11.59 26.73 17.46
CA SER A 190 11.91 26.73 18.88
C SER A 190 10.80 26.15 19.77
N GLN A 191 9.53 26.36 19.41
CA GLN A 191 8.37 25.94 20.19
C GLN A 191 7.45 24.97 19.40
N PRO A 192 6.90 23.93 20.06
CA PRO A 192 5.86 23.09 19.45
C PRO A 192 4.56 23.90 19.22
N PRO A 193 3.62 23.38 18.42
CA PRO A 193 2.29 23.98 18.32
C PRO A 193 1.57 24.00 19.67
N THR A 194 0.75 25.02 19.87
CA THR A 194 -0.12 25.21 21.04
C THR A 194 -1.39 24.35 20.95
N ALA A 195 -2.06 24.18 22.09
CA ALA A 195 -3.33 23.45 22.15
C ALA A 195 -4.43 24.11 21.30
N THR A 196 -4.51 25.45 21.31
CA THR A 196 -5.48 26.20 20.52
C THR A 196 -5.25 26.02 19.02
N GLU A 197 -3.99 26.06 18.56
CA GLU A 197 -3.65 25.82 17.15
C GLU A 197 -4.03 24.39 16.73
N CYS A 198 -3.68 23.39 17.54
CA CYS A 198 -4.01 21.99 17.27
C CYS A 198 -5.52 21.77 17.23
N GLN A 199 -6.27 22.32 18.20
CA GLN A 199 -7.71 22.13 18.31
C GLN A 199 -8.46 22.77 17.14
N ARG A 200 -8.07 23.98 16.73
CA ARG A 200 -8.64 24.66 15.56
C ARG A 200 -8.52 23.82 14.29
N VAL A 201 -7.34 23.24 14.06
CA VAL A 201 -7.12 22.35 12.91
C VAL A 201 -7.90 21.04 13.05
N TRP A 202 -7.95 20.48 14.25
CA TRP A 202 -8.68 19.25 14.51
C TRP A 202 -10.18 19.37 14.24
N GLU A 203 -10.80 20.48 14.66
CA GLU A 203 -12.20 20.78 14.38
C GLU A 203 -12.46 20.87 12.88
N LYS A 204 -11.58 21.54 12.14
CA LYS A 204 -11.66 21.60 10.67
C LYS A 204 -11.56 20.21 10.03
N LEU A 205 -10.61 19.38 10.46
CA LEU A 205 -10.40 18.04 9.90
C LEU A 205 -11.53 17.07 10.22
N THR A 206 -12.19 17.24 11.38
CA THR A 206 -13.19 16.30 11.89
C THR A 206 -14.64 16.73 11.69
N ASP A 207 -14.91 17.93 11.14
CA ASP A 207 -16.28 18.47 11.01
C ASP A 207 -17.28 17.51 10.35
N LYS A 208 -16.84 16.70 9.39
CA LYS A 208 -17.66 15.69 8.69
C LYS A 208 -17.23 14.25 8.97
N GLY A 209 -16.34 14.07 9.94
CA GLY A 209 -15.64 12.82 10.18
C GLY A 209 -16.07 12.13 11.47
N ALA A 210 -15.59 10.90 11.66
CA ALA A 210 -15.91 10.06 12.80
C ALA A 210 -15.52 10.59 14.19
N LEU A 211 -14.69 11.63 14.25
CA LEU A 211 -14.20 12.21 15.51
C LEU A 211 -14.71 13.64 15.72
N ARG A 212 -15.79 14.01 15.04
CA ARG A 212 -16.43 15.33 15.19
C ARG A 212 -16.73 15.64 16.66
N GLY A 213 -16.41 16.86 17.09
CA GLY A 213 -16.68 17.34 18.44
C GLY A 213 -15.76 16.77 19.53
N THR A 214 -14.74 16.00 19.17
CA THR A 214 -13.73 15.53 20.11
C THR A 214 -12.64 16.57 20.37
N ILE A 215 -11.95 16.43 21.50
CA ILE A 215 -10.79 17.26 21.85
C ILE A 215 -9.53 16.59 21.30
N VAL A 216 -8.70 17.36 20.60
CA VAL A 216 -7.42 16.87 20.08
C VAL A 216 -6.47 16.56 21.24
N THR A 217 -5.71 15.48 21.10
CA THR A 217 -4.67 15.18 22.10
C THR A 217 -3.35 15.80 21.67
N MET A 218 -2.67 16.50 22.59
CA MET A 218 -1.42 17.19 22.30
C MET A 218 -0.29 16.25 21.86
N PRO A 219 0.62 16.71 20.97
CA PRO A 219 1.75 15.91 20.51
C PRO A 219 2.66 15.51 21.66
N ARG A 220 2.99 14.22 21.70
CA ARG A 220 4.02 13.64 22.57
C ARG A 220 5.25 13.18 21.78
N HIS A 221 5.11 13.02 20.46
CA HIS A 221 6.21 12.74 19.54
C HIS A 221 5.94 13.40 18.18
N PHE A 222 7.00 13.72 17.44
CA PHE A 222 6.92 14.27 16.09
C PHE A 222 7.73 13.40 15.12
N THR A 223 7.09 13.02 14.02
CA THR A 223 7.76 12.27 12.96
C THR A 223 8.40 13.24 11.96
N PRO A 224 9.74 13.25 11.80
CA PRO A 224 10.38 14.07 10.78
C PRO A 224 10.06 13.54 9.38
N SER A 225 10.34 14.38 8.38
CA SER A 225 10.21 13.98 6.98
C SER A 225 11.43 14.38 6.17
N HIS A 226 11.52 13.82 4.96
CA HIS A 226 12.42 14.27 3.90
C HIS A 226 11.74 14.16 2.54
N MET A 227 12.22 14.94 1.58
CA MET A 227 11.64 15.00 0.24
C MET A 227 12.53 14.23 -0.73
N VAL A 228 11.90 13.43 -1.59
CA VAL A 228 12.57 12.71 -2.68
C VAL A 228 12.02 13.24 -4.01
N PHE A 229 12.88 13.86 -4.79
CA PHE A 229 12.56 14.39 -6.12
C PHE A 229 12.86 13.35 -7.19
N ARG A 230 11.94 13.21 -8.13
CA ARG A 230 12.00 12.30 -9.28
C ARG A 230 11.51 13.07 -10.49
N GLU A 231 12.35 13.94 -11.03
CA GLU A 231 11.97 14.93 -12.04
C GLU A 231 11.36 14.28 -13.30
N GLU A 232 11.78 13.06 -13.62
CA GLU A 232 11.27 12.27 -14.76
C GLU A 232 9.92 11.57 -14.48
N HIS A 233 9.45 11.52 -13.23
CA HIS A 233 8.21 10.82 -12.87
C HIS A 233 6.99 11.70 -13.15
N VAL A 234 6.38 11.47 -14.32
CA VAL A 234 5.25 12.23 -14.89
C VAL A 234 4.17 12.63 -13.87
N THR A 235 3.74 11.71 -12.99
CA THR A 235 2.60 11.94 -12.08
C THR A 235 2.99 12.25 -10.63
N THR A 236 4.27 12.13 -10.25
CA THR A 236 4.70 12.29 -8.85
C THR A 236 6.16 12.74 -8.79
N PRO A 237 6.43 13.98 -9.25
CA PRO A 237 7.79 14.51 -9.34
C PRO A 237 8.43 14.78 -7.97
N CYS A 238 7.62 14.96 -6.91
CA CYS A 238 8.08 15.05 -5.53
C CYS A 238 7.31 14.05 -4.66
N ARG A 239 8.04 13.27 -3.85
CA ARG A 239 7.49 12.37 -2.83
C ARG A 239 7.89 12.86 -1.44
N ILE A 240 6.90 13.12 -0.60
CA ILE A 240 7.09 13.32 0.83
C ILE A 240 7.36 11.94 1.45
N VAL A 241 8.40 11.82 2.26
CA VAL A 241 8.73 10.59 2.98
C VAL A 241 8.76 10.88 4.47
N LEU A 242 7.86 10.22 5.21
CA LEU A 242 7.81 10.32 6.67
C LEU A 242 8.74 9.28 7.30
N ASP A 243 9.61 9.73 8.20
CA ASP A 243 10.63 8.90 8.82
C ASP A 243 10.15 8.32 10.15
N TYR A 244 9.35 7.26 10.06
CA TYR A 244 8.80 6.53 11.20
C TYR A 244 9.79 5.57 11.88
N ARG A 245 11.08 5.57 11.52
CA ARG A 245 12.06 4.62 12.08
C ARG A 245 12.09 4.59 13.60
N GLU A 246 11.95 5.75 14.25
CA GLU A 246 11.90 5.82 15.71
C GLU A 246 10.61 5.21 16.26
N MET A 247 9.46 5.60 15.72
CA MET A 247 8.16 5.07 16.13
C MET A 247 8.06 3.55 15.93
N ASN A 248 8.57 3.05 14.80
CA ASN A 248 8.50 1.64 14.43
C ASN A 248 9.25 0.73 15.42
N ARG A 249 10.15 1.26 16.26
CA ARG A 249 10.77 0.49 17.36
C ARG A 249 9.79 0.11 18.47
N TYR A 250 8.69 0.84 18.60
CA TYR A 250 7.69 0.68 19.64
C TYR A 250 6.42 -0.04 19.14
N CYS A 251 6.41 -0.46 17.87
CA CYS A 251 5.24 -1.02 17.20
C CYS A 251 5.59 -2.37 16.59
N PHE A 252 4.65 -3.30 16.65
CA PHE A 252 4.66 -4.46 15.77
C PHE A 252 4.42 -4.03 14.32
N LYS A 253 4.78 -4.91 13.37
CA LYS A 253 4.27 -4.76 12.01
C LYS A 253 2.76 -4.99 11.98
N GLY A 254 2.23 -5.76 12.92
CA GLY A 254 0.81 -6.03 13.04
C GLY A 254 0.37 -7.21 12.17
N GLY A 255 1.21 -8.24 12.12
CA GLY A 255 0.91 -9.49 11.43
C GLY A 255 1.67 -9.71 10.12
N LYS A 256 1.50 -10.90 9.56
CA LYS A 256 2.11 -11.32 8.30
C LYS A 256 1.06 -11.25 7.20
N SER A 257 1.32 -10.48 6.13
CA SER A 257 0.44 -10.46 4.96
C SER A 257 0.19 -11.89 4.47
N GLN A 258 -1.08 -12.24 4.29
CA GLN A 258 -1.48 -13.56 3.84
C GLN A 258 -1.50 -13.69 2.32
N ASN A 259 -1.60 -12.56 1.61
CA ASN A 259 -1.57 -12.55 0.16
C ASN A 259 -0.12 -12.55 -0.29
N ASP A 260 0.33 -13.72 -0.74
CA ASP A 260 1.61 -13.86 -1.41
C ASP A 260 1.53 -13.32 -2.84
N LEU A 261 2.56 -12.58 -3.24
CA LEU A 261 2.62 -11.93 -4.55
C LEU A 261 2.53 -12.95 -5.69
N LEU A 262 3.22 -14.08 -5.57
CA LEU A 262 3.18 -15.12 -6.60
C LEU A 262 1.80 -15.75 -6.68
N GLY A 263 1.17 -16.03 -5.54
CA GLY A 263 -0.22 -16.53 -5.48
C GLY A 263 -1.21 -15.61 -6.20
N VAL A 264 -1.18 -14.30 -5.90
CA VAL A 264 -2.07 -13.33 -6.55
C VAL A 264 -1.81 -13.25 -8.05
N LEU A 265 -0.54 -13.23 -8.47
CA LEU A 265 -0.18 -13.19 -9.89
C LEU A 265 -0.66 -14.45 -10.64
N LEU A 266 -0.56 -15.63 -10.03
CA LEU A 266 -1.06 -16.88 -10.60
C LEU A 266 -2.58 -16.88 -10.74
N HIS A 267 -3.32 -16.34 -9.76
CA HIS A 267 -4.77 -16.18 -9.85
C HIS A 267 -5.16 -15.20 -10.95
N VAL A 268 -4.50 -14.03 -11.02
CA VAL A 268 -4.73 -13.02 -12.06
C VAL A 268 -4.49 -13.60 -13.47
N ARG A 269 -3.43 -14.41 -13.61
CA ARG A 269 -3.13 -15.20 -14.82
C ARG A 269 -4.21 -16.23 -15.16
N GLY A 270 -5.01 -16.69 -14.20
CA GLY A 270 -6.10 -17.62 -14.47
C GLY A 270 -7.30 -16.98 -15.19
N PHE A 271 -7.41 -15.65 -15.19
CA PHE A 271 -8.63 -14.98 -15.65
C PHE A 271 -8.65 -14.76 -17.16
N LYS A 272 -9.81 -14.98 -17.80
CA LYS A 272 -10.00 -14.64 -19.22
C LYS A 272 -10.16 -13.14 -19.45
N TYR A 273 -10.79 -12.45 -18.52
CA TYR A 273 -10.88 -10.99 -18.48
C TYR A 273 -10.43 -10.51 -17.11
N VAL A 274 -9.64 -9.44 -17.06
CA VAL A 274 -9.20 -8.83 -15.80
C VAL A 274 -9.35 -7.32 -15.82
N ILE A 275 -9.86 -6.77 -14.72
CA ILE A 275 -9.78 -5.34 -14.43
C ILE A 275 -8.98 -5.15 -13.14
N GLY A 276 -7.90 -4.39 -13.23
CA GLY A 276 -7.11 -3.91 -12.09
C GLY A 276 -7.58 -2.51 -11.66
N SER A 277 -7.66 -2.25 -10.35
CA SER A 277 -7.98 -0.95 -9.78
C SER A 277 -7.09 -0.63 -8.57
N ASP A 278 -6.71 0.64 -8.41
CA ASP A 278 -5.85 1.13 -7.32
C ASP A 278 -6.69 1.94 -6.32
N ILE A 279 -6.64 1.61 -5.03
CA ILE A 279 -7.23 2.46 -3.98
C ILE A 279 -6.36 3.71 -3.79
N SER A 280 -6.92 4.88 -4.14
CA SER A 280 -6.18 6.14 -4.13
C SER A 280 -5.74 6.53 -2.72
N LYS A 281 -4.43 6.56 -2.43
CA LYS A 281 -3.90 6.94 -1.09
C LYS A 281 -4.53 6.10 0.03
N ALA A 282 -4.61 4.79 -0.19
CA ALA A 282 -5.37 3.84 0.63
C ALA A 282 -5.21 4.01 2.15
N PHE A 283 -3.98 4.15 2.64
CA PHE A 283 -3.73 4.33 4.08
C PHE A 283 -4.47 5.54 4.65
N CYS A 284 -4.43 6.67 3.93
CA CYS A 284 -5.07 7.92 4.34
C CYS A 284 -6.59 7.88 4.28
N GLN A 285 -7.20 6.76 3.88
CA GLN A 285 -8.65 6.57 3.93
C GLN A 285 -9.12 5.98 5.27
N MET A 286 -8.19 5.49 6.12
CA MET A 286 -8.49 5.01 7.47
C MET A 286 -8.36 6.12 8.51
N VAL A 287 -9.15 6.06 9.59
CA VAL A 287 -9.08 6.98 10.74
C VAL A 287 -8.08 6.47 11.76
N SER A 288 -7.20 7.36 12.23
CA SER A 288 -6.30 7.06 13.35
C SER A 288 -7.03 7.16 14.70
N SER A 289 -6.71 6.27 15.63
CA SER A 289 -7.25 6.37 16.99
C SER A 289 -6.76 7.62 17.74
N LEU A 290 -7.62 8.18 18.59
CA LEU A 290 -7.24 9.27 19.50
C LEU A 290 -6.10 8.87 20.46
N GLU A 291 -5.99 7.58 20.80
CA GLU A 291 -4.92 7.05 21.65
C GLU A 291 -3.53 7.13 20.98
N ASP A 292 -3.51 7.04 19.65
CA ASP A 292 -2.27 7.00 18.86
C ASP A 292 -1.87 8.37 18.35
N LEU A 293 -2.85 9.28 18.22
CA LEU A 293 -2.72 10.63 17.71
C LEU A 293 -1.50 11.38 18.26
N PRO A 294 -1.21 11.39 19.57
CA PRO A 294 -0.05 12.09 20.14
C PRO A 294 1.30 11.63 19.61
N TYR A 295 1.38 10.40 19.08
CA TYR A 295 2.63 9.74 18.74
C TYR A 295 2.81 9.54 17.24
N SER A 296 1.73 9.21 16.51
CA SER A 296 1.79 8.87 15.10
C SER A 296 1.32 9.99 14.16
N CYS A 297 0.49 10.92 14.65
CA CYS A 297 -0.25 11.85 13.80
C CYS A 297 0.33 13.25 13.70
N TYR A 298 1.40 13.57 14.44
CA TYR A 298 2.11 14.84 14.30
C TYR A 298 3.41 14.63 13.52
N THR A 299 3.53 15.35 12.40
CA THR A 299 4.67 15.23 11.49
C THR A 299 5.28 16.61 11.24
N CYS A 300 6.59 16.66 11.05
CA CYS A 300 7.29 17.87 10.64
C CYS A 300 7.66 17.75 9.16
N ILE A 301 6.92 18.47 8.32
CA ILE A 301 7.03 18.43 6.86
C ILE A 301 7.48 19.78 6.33
N GLY A 302 8.74 19.85 5.89
CA GLY A 302 9.34 21.11 5.48
C GLY A 302 9.39 22.10 6.65
N PRO A 303 8.89 23.35 6.47
CA PRO A 303 8.79 24.29 7.58
C PRO A 303 7.58 23.99 8.49
N TYR A 304 6.66 23.11 8.12
CA TYR A 304 5.37 22.99 8.79
C TYR A 304 5.31 21.85 9.81
N THR A 305 4.55 22.09 10.87
CA THR A 305 3.98 21.02 11.69
C THR A 305 2.61 20.66 11.14
N VAL A 306 2.43 19.41 10.76
CA VAL A 306 1.22 18.88 10.11
C VAL A 306 0.57 17.85 11.01
N LEU A 307 -0.74 18.01 11.25
CA LEU A 307 -1.58 17.08 12.01
C LEU A 307 -2.39 16.21 11.05
N TRP A 308 -2.27 14.90 11.22
CA TRP A 308 -2.99 13.89 10.46
C TRP A 308 -4.24 13.43 11.21
N TYR A 309 -5.41 13.56 10.57
CA TYR A 309 -6.64 12.94 11.03
C TYR A 309 -6.73 11.46 10.59
N ARG A 310 -6.13 11.18 9.44
CA ARG A 310 -6.09 9.85 8.83
C ARG A 310 -4.77 9.14 9.11
N VAL A 311 -4.71 7.84 8.84
CA VAL A 311 -3.45 7.09 8.93
C VAL A 311 -2.49 7.61 7.85
N SER A 312 -1.32 8.07 8.29
CA SER A 312 -0.25 8.52 7.41
C SER A 312 0.52 7.33 6.83
N PHE A 313 1.32 7.58 5.79
CA PHE A 313 2.15 6.57 5.14
C PHE A 313 3.54 6.48 5.78
N GLY A 314 4.23 5.35 5.60
CA GLY A 314 5.63 5.16 6.00
C GLY A 314 5.85 4.43 7.33
N SER A 315 4.81 4.26 8.15
CA SER A 315 4.88 3.33 9.29
C SER A 315 4.88 1.89 8.80
N THR A 316 5.55 1.00 9.54
CA THR A 316 5.59 -0.44 9.19
C THR A 316 4.23 -1.11 9.34
N ALA A 317 3.35 -0.56 10.18
CA ALA A 317 2.04 -1.13 10.45
C ALA A 317 0.93 -0.68 9.49
N ALA A 318 1.09 0.44 8.78
CA ALA A 318 0.03 0.98 7.90
C ALA A 318 -0.45 -0.02 6.82
N PRO A 319 0.42 -0.79 6.14
CA PRO A 319 -0.03 -1.81 5.19
C PRO A 319 -0.90 -2.88 5.83
N ASN A 320 -0.49 -3.41 6.99
CA ASN A 320 -1.25 -4.44 7.70
C ASN A 320 -2.55 -3.90 8.31
N MET A 321 -2.60 -2.63 8.69
CA MET A 321 -3.87 -1.97 9.08
C MET A 321 -4.85 -1.93 7.91
N LEU A 322 -4.37 -1.58 6.71
CA LEU A 322 -5.20 -1.58 5.52
C LEU A 322 -5.64 -3.00 5.16
N GLU A 323 -4.73 -3.98 5.22
CA GLU A 323 -5.03 -5.39 4.98
C GLU A 323 -6.15 -5.88 5.90
N ALA A 324 -6.01 -5.63 7.20
CA ALA A 324 -7.01 -5.99 8.21
C ALA A 324 -8.38 -5.34 7.94
N SER A 325 -8.40 -4.03 7.66
CA SER A 325 -9.65 -3.32 7.38
C SER A 325 -10.31 -3.73 6.06
N SER A 326 -9.52 -3.99 5.01
CA SER A 326 -10.05 -4.41 3.71
C SER A 326 -10.49 -5.87 3.71
N HIS A 327 -9.88 -6.72 4.53
CA HIS A 327 -10.35 -8.09 4.78
C HIS A 327 -11.78 -8.11 5.35
N ASP A 328 -12.06 -7.29 6.37
CA ASP A 328 -13.41 -7.17 6.94
C ASP A 328 -14.45 -6.80 5.87
N VAL A 329 -14.14 -5.81 5.02
CA VAL A 329 -15.04 -5.37 3.93
C VAL A 329 -15.24 -6.50 2.92
N THR A 330 -14.20 -7.29 2.65
CA THR A 330 -14.30 -8.45 1.76
C THR A 330 -15.22 -9.51 2.35
N GLN A 331 -15.16 -9.74 3.66
CA GLN A 331 -16.07 -10.65 4.35
C GLN A 331 -17.52 -10.13 4.36
N GLU A 332 -17.73 -8.83 4.59
CA GLU A 332 -19.05 -8.20 4.45
C GLU A 332 -19.64 -8.42 3.05
N ILE A 333 -18.83 -8.22 2.00
CA ILE A 333 -19.23 -8.47 0.62
C ILE A 333 -19.62 -9.94 0.43
N ALA A 334 -18.80 -10.88 0.92
CA ALA A 334 -19.08 -12.30 0.84
C ALA A 334 -20.38 -12.68 1.56
N ASP A 335 -20.65 -12.09 2.72
CA ASP A 335 -21.88 -12.32 3.50
C ASP A 335 -23.12 -11.73 2.80
N ILE A 336 -23.00 -10.58 2.14
CA ILE A 336 -24.06 -9.99 1.31
C ILE A 336 -24.36 -10.92 0.11
N VAL A 337 -23.33 -11.43 -0.57
CA VAL A 337 -23.52 -12.36 -1.70
C VAL A 337 -24.07 -13.71 -1.24
N GLY A 338 -23.60 -14.23 -0.11
CA GLY A 338 -24.14 -15.44 0.52
C GLY A 338 -25.60 -15.31 0.96
N SER A 339 -26.10 -14.07 1.10
CA SER A 339 -27.48 -13.79 1.46
C SER A 339 -28.46 -13.87 0.28
N LEU A 340 -27.95 -13.96 -0.96
CA LEU A 340 -28.76 -14.07 -2.17
C LEU A 340 -29.67 -15.33 -2.15
N PRO A 341 -30.86 -15.28 -2.75
CA PRO A 341 -31.74 -16.46 -2.86
C PRO A 341 -31.02 -17.61 -3.59
N PRO A 342 -31.13 -18.88 -3.20
CA PRO A 342 -30.33 -19.98 -3.78
C PRO A 342 -30.65 -20.29 -5.25
N VAL A 343 -31.81 -19.86 -5.76
CA VAL A 343 -32.27 -20.10 -7.13
C VAL A 343 -32.52 -18.76 -7.82
N GLY A 344 -32.07 -18.60 -9.08
CA GLY A 344 -32.38 -17.43 -9.90
C GLY A 344 -31.29 -17.10 -10.92
N CYS A 345 -31.41 -15.94 -11.56
CA CYS A 345 -30.44 -15.42 -12.52
C CYS A 345 -29.03 -15.29 -11.89
N SER A 346 -27.99 -15.34 -12.73
CA SER A 346 -26.58 -15.16 -12.34
C SER A 346 -26.30 -13.82 -11.64
N THR A 347 -27.15 -12.83 -11.89
CA THR A 347 -27.10 -11.50 -11.28
C THR A 347 -28.42 -11.16 -10.60
N VAL A 348 -28.36 -10.43 -9.49
CA VAL A 348 -29.53 -9.99 -8.72
C VAL A 348 -29.47 -8.47 -8.53
N GLU A 349 -30.58 -7.78 -8.73
CA GLU A 349 -30.68 -6.36 -8.39
C GLU A 349 -30.54 -6.16 -6.87
N ALA A 350 -29.69 -5.23 -6.44
CA ALA A 350 -29.49 -4.97 -5.02
C ALA A 350 -30.79 -4.56 -4.28
N SER A 351 -31.73 -3.94 -4.98
CA SER A 351 -33.05 -3.57 -4.45
C SER A 351 -33.88 -4.78 -3.97
N LYS A 352 -33.60 -5.97 -4.49
CA LYS A 352 -34.27 -7.24 -4.18
C LYS A 352 -33.61 -8.01 -3.04
N LEU A 353 -32.51 -7.49 -2.48
CA LEU A 353 -31.88 -8.08 -1.30
C LEU A 353 -32.81 -8.00 -0.09
N ASP A 354 -32.72 -9.02 0.76
CA ASP A 354 -33.46 -9.08 2.02
C ASP A 354 -32.82 -8.14 3.05
N ASP A 355 -33.63 -7.22 3.57
CA ASP A 355 -33.17 -6.17 4.49
C ASP A 355 -32.55 -6.75 5.76
N HIS A 356 -33.13 -7.81 6.31
CA HIS A 356 -32.66 -8.41 7.55
C HIS A 356 -31.31 -9.10 7.36
N LYS A 357 -31.13 -9.83 6.25
CA LYS A 357 -29.86 -10.46 5.91
C LYS A 357 -28.77 -9.44 5.61
N VAL A 358 -29.06 -8.41 4.82
CA VAL A 358 -28.11 -7.32 4.56
C VAL A 358 -27.73 -6.65 5.88
N PHE A 359 -28.70 -6.29 6.72
CA PHE A 359 -28.44 -5.69 8.02
C PHE A 359 -27.50 -6.55 8.89
N LYS A 360 -27.63 -7.88 8.85
CA LYS A 360 -26.75 -8.80 9.59
C LYS A 360 -25.33 -8.89 9.01
N ALA A 361 -25.18 -8.74 7.70
CA ALA A 361 -23.89 -8.82 7.02
C ALA A 361 -23.02 -7.57 7.24
N LEU A 362 -23.64 -6.40 7.45
CA LEU A 362 -22.95 -5.12 7.57
C LEU A 362 -22.06 -5.02 8.83
N LEU A 363 -20.83 -4.54 8.65
CA LEU A 363 -19.85 -4.25 9.70
C LEU A 363 -20.30 -3.13 10.64
N ARG A 364 -21.10 -2.19 10.11
CA ARG A 364 -21.79 -1.16 10.88
C ARG A 364 -23.25 -1.07 10.42
N PRO A 365 -24.15 -1.86 11.03
CA PRO A 365 -25.51 -1.96 10.55
C PRO A 365 -26.36 -0.75 10.95
N THR A 366 -26.89 -0.03 9.96
CA THR A 366 -27.93 1.01 10.13
C THR A 366 -28.93 0.95 8.98
N VAL A 367 -30.07 1.63 9.13
CA VAL A 367 -31.10 1.71 8.08
C VAL A 367 -30.53 2.36 6.82
N GLU A 368 -29.76 3.44 6.97
CA GLU A 368 -29.12 4.15 5.86
C GLU A 368 -28.08 3.28 5.14
N ALA A 369 -27.37 2.44 5.89
CA ALA A 369 -26.39 1.52 5.32
C ALA A 369 -27.07 0.42 4.50
N VAL A 370 -28.18 -0.16 4.99
CA VAL A 370 -28.99 -1.10 4.19
C VAL A 370 -29.54 -0.44 2.94
N GLU A 371 -30.11 0.77 3.06
CA GLU A 371 -30.58 1.53 1.90
C GLU A 371 -29.48 1.81 0.89
N TYR A 372 -28.26 2.13 1.35
CA TYR A 372 -27.12 2.33 0.48
C TYR A 372 -26.83 1.07 -0.33
N VAL A 373 -26.64 -0.08 0.33
CA VAL A 373 -26.39 -1.36 -0.37
C VAL A 373 -27.49 -1.63 -1.40
N LYS A 374 -28.76 -1.45 -1.05
CA LYS A 374 -29.90 -1.72 -1.94
C LYS A 374 -30.04 -0.76 -3.12
N LYS A 375 -29.49 0.46 -3.02
CA LYS A 375 -29.39 1.43 -4.14
C LYS A 375 -28.15 1.18 -5.01
N GLY A 376 -27.34 0.19 -4.66
CA GLY A 376 -26.10 -0.14 -5.35
C GLY A 376 -26.28 -0.83 -6.71
N PRO A 377 -25.16 -1.18 -7.36
CA PRO A 377 -25.13 -1.94 -8.61
C PRO A 377 -25.75 -3.34 -8.46
N MET A 378 -25.96 -4.02 -9.59
CA MET A 378 -26.33 -5.44 -9.57
C MET A 378 -25.25 -6.28 -8.89
N VAL A 379 -25.68 -7.28 -8.13
CA VAL A 379 -24.84 -8.22 -7.39
C VAL A 379 -24.66 -9.48 -8.23
N SER A 380 -23.42 -9.85 -8.52
CA SER A 380 -23.11 -11.15 -9.13
C SER A 380 -23.13 -12.25 -8.07
N ARG A 381 -23.64 -13.43 -8.43
CA ARG A 381 -23.56 -14.62 -7.56
C ARG A 381 -22.14 -15.18 -7.46
N GLU A 382 -21.38 -15.04 -8.54
CA GLU A 382 -19.98 -15.44 -8.61
C GLU A 382 -19.14 -14.15 -8.59
N LEU A 383 -18.47 -13.91 -7.47
CA LEU A 383 -17.50 -12.84 -7.33
C LEU A 383 -16.10 -13.42 -7.43
N VAL A 384 -15.38 -13.04 -8.47
CA VAL A 384 -13.95 -13.32 -8.61
C VAL A 384 -13.22 -12.01 -8.35
N PHE A 385 -12.73 -11.88 -7.13
CA PHE A 385 -12.07 -10.69 -6.61
C PHE A 385 -10.82 -11.11 -5.84
N GLU A 386 -9.69 -10.55 -6.25
CA GLU A 386 -8.39 -10.74 -5.61
C GLU A 386 -7.83 -9.38 -5.20
N LYS A 387 -7.04 -9.37 -4.13
CA LYS A 387 -6.47 -8.14 -3.57
C LYS A 387 -5.00 -8.32 -3.25
N PHE A 388 -4.21 -7.30 -3.50
CA PHE A 388 -2.86 -7.19 -2.99
C PHE A 388 -2.66 -5.82 -2.37
N VAL A 389 -2.80 -5.73 -1.04
CA VAL A 389 -2.77 -4.45 -0.29
C VAL A 389 -3.82 -3.47 -0.83
N ASP A 390 -3.43 -2.45 -1.61
CA ASP A 390 -4.28 -1.43 -2.22
C ASP A 390 -4.66 -1.70 -3.69
N ASP A 391 -4.10 -2.74 -4.30
CA ASP A 391 -4.43 -3.19 -5.65
C ASP A 391 -5.58 -4.20 -5.62
N PHE A 392 -6.62 -3.94 -6.42
CA PHE A 392 -7.79 -4.80 -6.62
C PHE A 392 -7.75 -5.42 -8.02
N PHE A 393 -8.04 -6.71 -8.10
CA PHE A 393 -8.12 -7.45 -9.35
C PHE A 393 -9.47 -8.16 -9.44
N PHE A 394 -10.18 -7.92 -10.53
CA PHE A 394 -11.48 -8.54 -10.81
C PHE A 394 -11.32 -9.48 -11.99
N GLY A 395 -11.69 -10.74 -11.82
CA GLY A 395 -11.57 -11.79 -12.84
C GLY A 395 -12.93 -12.25 -13.38
N GLY A 396 -12.94 -12.90 -14.55
CA GLY A 396 -14.17 -13.48 -15.11
C GLY A 396 -14.03 -14.00 -16.53
N ASN A 397 -15.11 -14.62 -17.05
CA ASN A 397 -15.15 -15.21 -18.39
C ASN A 397 -15.65 -14.22 -19.45
N THR A 398 -16.40 -13.20 -19.05
CA THR A 398 -16.90 -12.13 -19.93
C THR A 398 -16.57 -10.75 -19.37
N ARG A 399 -16.48 -9.75 -20.25
CA ARG A 399 -16.21 -8.35 -19.84
C ARG A 399 -17.32 -7.80 -18.94
N GLU A 400 -18.55 -8.20 -19.22
CA GLU A 400 -19.75 -7.80 -18.50
C GLU A 400 -19.73 -8.30 -17.05
N GLU A 401 -19.38 -9.56 -16.84
CA GLU A 401 -19.22 -10.16 -15.50
C GLU A 401 -18.18 -9.40 -14.66
N VAL A 402 -16.99 -9.20 -15.23
CA VAL A 402 -15.89 -8.50 -14.53
C VAL A 402 -16.28 -7.05 -14.23
N GLY A 403 -16.92 -6.38 -15.18
CA GLY A 403 -17.41 -5.02 -15.01
C GLY A 403 -18.47 -4.90 -13.91
N LEU A 404 -19.37 -5.88 -13.79
CA LEU A 404 -20.39 -5.91 -12.73
C LEU A 404 -19.75 -6.20 -11.35
N CYS A 405 -18.87 -7.20 -11.27
CA CYS A 405 -18.12 -7.53 -10.06
C CYS A 405 -17.38 -6.30 -9.51
N ARG A 406 -16.59 -5.65 -10.39
CA ARG A 406 -15.88 -4.41 -10.05
C ARG A 406 -16.82 -3.32 -9.54
N LYS A 407 -17.92 -3.05 -10.27
CA LYS A 407 -18.87 -2.00 -9.89
C LYS A 407 -19.42 -2.24 -8.49
N PHE A 408 -19.84 -3.47 -8.19
CA PHE A 408 -20.40 -3.82 -6.89
C PHE A 408 -19.35 -3.74 -5.77
N VAL A 409 -18.19 -4.39 -5.93
CA VAL A 409 -17.12 -4.38 -4.91
C VAL A 409 -16.64 -2.95 -4.64
N CYS A 410 -16.30 -2.18 -5.68
CA CYS A 410 -15.89 -0.78 -5.52
C CYS A 410 -16.99 0.10 -4.91
N TYR A 411 -18.27 -0.22 -5.15
CA TYR A 411 -19.38 0.49 -4.52
C TYR A 411 -19.41 0.27 -3.00
N ILE A 412 -19.25 -0.99 -2.55
CA ILE A 412 -19.20 -1.31 -1.11
C ILE A 412 -17.95 -0.70 -0.45
N PHE A 413 -16.76 -0.86 -1.05
CA PHE A 413 -15.54 -0.22 -0.56
C PHE A 413 -15.69 1.32 -0.47
N LYS A 414 -16.30 1.96 -1.47
CA LYS A 414 -16.60 3.38 -1.44
C LYS A 414 -17.57 3.75 -0.33
N GLY A 415 -18.56 2.90 -0.03
CA GLY A 415 -19.46 3.04 1.11
C GLY A 415 -18.71 3.08 2.45
N HIS A 416 -17.60 2.36 2.56
CA HIS A 416 -16.66 2.42 3.71
C HIS A 416 -15.63 3.56 3.62
N GLY A 417 -15.71 4.37 2.56
CA GLY A 417 -14.83 5.49 2.33
C GLY A 417 -13.47 5.10 1.77
N PHE A 418 -13.34 3.90 1.16
CA PHE A 418 -12.21 3.46 0.32
C PHE A 418 -12.53 3.69 -1.16
N VAL A 419 -11.92 4.73 -1.74
CA VAL A 419 -12.18 5.19 -3.10
C VAL A 419 -11.03 4.79 -4.02
N THR A 420 -11.37 4.13 -5.12
CA THR A 420 -10.43 3.79 -6.19
C THR A 420 -10.18 4.98 -7.13
N ASP A 421 -9.04 4.98 -7.83
CA ASP A 421 -8.71 5.96 -8.85
C ASP A 421 -8.97 5.40 -10.26
N PRO A 422 -10.08 5.77 -10.93
CA PRO A 422 -10.41 5.21 -12.23
C PRO A 422 -9.39 5.53 -13.32
N LEU A 423 -8.57 6.58 -13.15
CA LEU A 423 -7.54 6.94 -14.11
C LEU A 423 -6.35 5.96 -14.11
N LYS A 424 -6.25 5.14 -13.06
CA LYS A 424 -5.26 4.09 -12.92
C LYS A 424 -5.81 2.70 -13.19
N ASP A 425 -7.08 2.59 -13.59
CA ASP A 425 -7.66 1.29 -13.91
C ASP A 425 -6.88 0.64 -15.07
N LEU A 426 -6.51 -0.62 -14.86
CA LEU A 426 -5.99 -1.48 -15.90
C LEU A 426 -7.13 -2.35 -16.41
N VAL A 427 -7.31 -2.44 -17.72
CA VAL A 427 -8.29 -3.36 -18.33
C VAL A 427 -7.54 -4.26 -19.31
N ALA A 428 -7.62 -5.57 -19.10
CA ALA A 428 -7.03 -6.56 -19.99
C ALA A 428 -8.01 -7.71 -20.26
N ALA A 429 -7.89 -8.34 -21.42
CA ALA A 429 -8.71 -9.46 -21.85
C ALA A 429 -7.88 -10.49 -22.61
N TYR A 430 -8.42 -11.71 -22.68
CA TYR A 430 -7.96 -12.77 -23.55
C TYR A 430 -7.98 -12.30 -25.01
N GLY A 431 -6.86 -12.44 -25.71
CA GLY A 431 -6.69 -12.00 -27.10
C GLY A 431 -6.36 -10.51 -27.30
N GLY A 432 -6.15 -9.73 -26.24
CA GLY A 432 -5.70 -8.32 -26.33
C GLY A 432 -6.33 -7.38 -25.31
N MET A 433 -5.83 -6.14 -25.21
CA MET A 433 -6.53 -5.06 -24.50
C MET A 433 -7.79 -4.65 -25.27
N VAL A 434 -8.93 -4.50 -24.57
CA VAL A 434 -10.14 -3.91 -25.14
C VAL A 434 -10.10 -2.40 -24.95
N GLY A 435 -9.42 -1.70 -25.86
CA GLY A 435 -9.40 -0.24 -25.96
C GLY A 435 -9.05 0.20 -27.38
N ASP A 436 -9.82 1.16 -27.92
CA ASP A 436 -9.48 1.83 -29.17
C ASP A 436 -8.14 2.57 -28.99
N GLY A 437 -7.11 2.11 -29.71
CA GLY A 437 -5.83 2.79 -29.80
C GLY A 437 -4.69 2.12 -29.02
N GLY A 438 -4.24 0.97 -29.52
CA GLY A 438 -2.85 0.48 -29.48
C GLY A 438 -1.94 0.99 -28.34
N LYS A 439 -2.33 0.83 -27.08
CA LYS A 439 -1.42 1.02 -25.95
C LYS A 439 -0.69 -0.29 -25.67
N PRO A 440 0.65 -0.27 -25.58
CA PRO A 440 1.44 -1.45 -25.27
C PRO A 440 1.21 -1.84 -23.80
N ASP A 441 1.21 -3.15 -23.56
CA ASP A 441 1.50 -3.87 -22.31
C ASP A 441 1.24 -3.12 -20.98
N GLY A 442 0.27 -3.63 -20.21
CA GLY A 442 -0.02 -3.12 -18.88
C GLY A 442 1.00 -3.59 -17.83
N HIS A 443 1.20 -2.82 -16.77
CA HIS A 443 1.96 -3.27 -15.60
C HIS A 443 1.01 -3.70 -14.48
N VAL A 444 1.28 -4.86 -13.88
CA VAL A 444 0.58 -5.40 -12.71
C VAL A 444 1.60 -5.72 -11.64
N LEU A 445 1.49 -5.09 -10.46
CA LEU A 445 2.36 -5.35 -9.29
C LEU A 445 3.87 -5.29 -9.62
N GLY A 446 4.28 -4.42 -10.55
CA GLY A 446 5.66 -4.26 -11.00
C GLY A 446 6.11 -5.23 -12.10
N TYR A 447 5.23 -6.13 -12.55
CA TYR A 447 5.47 -7.02 -13.68
C TYR A 447 4.80 -6.51 -14.94
N LEU A 448 5.39 -6.82 -16.10
CA LEU A 448 4.76 -6.57 -17.38
C LEU A 448 3.75 -7.69 -17.64
N LEU A 449 2.50 -7.34 -17.88
CA LEU A 449 1.48 -8.27 -18.34
C LEU A 449 1.61 -8.39 -19.86
N VAL A 450 2.38 -9.38 -20.31
CA VAL A 450 2.57 -9.68 -21.72
C VAL A 450 1.55 -10.75 -22.13
N LEU A 451 0.77 -10.44 -23.15
CA LEU A 451 -0.14 -11.40 -23.77
C LEU A 451 0.64 -12.17 -24.84
N ALA A 452 1.11 -13.37 -24.50
CA ALA A 452 1.58 -14.32 -25.51
C ALA A 452 0.38 -15.09 -26.04
N THR A 453 0.12 -15.03 -27.35
CA THR A 453 -0.66 -16.06 -28.03
C THR A 453 0.28 -17.24 -28.22
N ASP A 454 0.00 -18.37 -27.57
CA ASP A 454 0.69 -19.62 -27.91
C ASP A 454 0.37 -19.92 -29.38
N GLY A 455 1.36 -19.71 -30.24
CA GLY A 455 1.35 -20.20 -31.61
C GLY A 455 1.73 -21.68 -31.58
N LEU A 456 0.75 -22.54 -31.29
CA LEU A 456 0.84 -23.98 -31.53
C LEU A 456 -0.02 -24.35 -32.74
#